data_AF-A0A9E1WGG4-F1
#
_entry.id   AF-A0A9E1WGG4-F1
#
_cell.length_a   1.000
_cell.length_b   1.000
_cell.length_c   1.000
_cell.angle_alpha   90.00
_cell.angle_beta   90.00
_cell.angle_gamma   90.00
#
_symmetry.space_group_name_H-M   'P 1'
#
loop_
_entity.id
_entity.type
_entity.pdbx_description
1 polymer ?
#
loop_
_entity_poly.entity_id
_entity_poly.type
_entity_poly.pdbx_seq_one_letter_code
_entity_poly.pdbx_strand_id
1 'polypeptide(L)'
;LSAGWKKSAWLGAFRPSNHHWIYHAELGWLYPSPMPDGSLWLWNEADGWRWTQQGVFPYLFRWRDSAWIYLQGQVNGRIIYYNYSIKLYE
;
A
#
# COMPACT_ATOMS: atom_id res chain seq x y z
N LEU A 1 5.89 -6.02 -18.72
CA LEU A 1 6.63 -5.13 -17.80
C LEU A 1 8.12 -5.24 -18.14
N SER A 2 8.73 -4.16 -18.61
CA SER A 2 10.19 -4.02 -18.79
C SER A 2 10.65 -2.78 -18.02
N ALA A 3 11.97 -2.62 -17.79
CA ALA A 3 12.60 -1.62 -16.92
C ALA A 3 12.53 -1.85 -15.39
N GLY A 4 12.59 -3.12 -14.95
CA GLY A 4 12.78 -3.47 -13.52
C GLY A 4 11.51 -3.52 -12.67
N TRP A 5 10.33 -3.32 -13.28
CA TRP A 5 9.04 -3.54 -12.64
C TRP A 5 8.80 -5.03 -12.39
N LYS A 6 8.28 -5.34 -11.20
CA LYS A 6 7.77 -6.64 -10.79
C LYS A 6 6.24 -6.57 -10.69
N LYS A 7 5.59 -7.73 -10.82
CA LYS A 7 4.15 -7.88 -10.61
C LYS A 7 3.91 -8.94 -9.55
N SER A 8 3.33 -8.54 -8.43
CA SER A 8 2.76 -9.47 -7.45
C SER A 8 1.38 -9.93 -7.92
N ALA A 9 1.05 -11.19 -7.63
CA ALA A 9 -0.27 -11.75 -7.93
C ALA A 9 -1.41 -11.06 -7.16
N TRP A 10 -1.11 -10.47 -6.00
CA TRP A 10 -2.12 -9.86 -5.12
C TRP A 10 -1.84 -8.39 -4.78
N LEU A 11 -0.57 -7.98 -4.70
CA LEU A 11 -0.21 -6.60 -4.33
C LEU A 11 -0.22 -5.67 -5.55
N GLY A 12 -0.15 -6.20 -6.78
CA GLY A 12 -0.07 -5.38 -7.99
C GLY A 12 1.36 -5.13 -8.48
N ALA A 13 1.55 -4.08 -9.27
CA ALA A 13 2.82 -3.77 -9.91
C ALA A 13 3.66 -2.81 -9.07
N PHE A 14 4.94 -3.12 -8.89
CA PHE A 14 5.88 -2.28 -8.16
C PHE A 14 7.29 -2.41 -8.71
N ARG A 15 8.14 -1.42 -8.46
CA ARG A 15 9.54 -1.42 -8.84
C ARG A 15 10.43 -1.30 -7.60
N PRO A 16 11.29 -2.28 -7.31
CA PRO A 16 12.29 -2.17 -6.24
C PRO A 16 13.32 -1.07 -6.51
N SER A 17 13.84 -0.47 -5.45
CA SER A 17 14.98 0.45 -5.49
C SER A 17 16.14 -0.07 -4.63
N ASN A 18 17.30 0.59 -4.73
CA ASN A 18 18.56 0.14 -4.11
C ASN A 18 18.60 0.29 -2.57
N HIS A 19 17.56 0.84 -1.93
CA HIS A 19 17.50 1.10 -0.49
C HIS A 19 16.33 0.40 0.20
N HIS A 20 15.94 -0.78 -0.29
CA HIS A 20 14.81 -1.59 0.21
C HIS A 20 13.42 -0.96 0.04
N TRP A 21 13.34 0.27 -0.49
CA TRP A 21 12.09 0.88 -0.91
C TRP A 21 11.56 0.27 -2.19
N ILE A 22 10.24 0.33 -2.37
CA ILE A 22 9.57 0.04 -3.63
C ILE A 22 8.78 1.28 -4.08
N TYR A 23 8.69 1.47 -5.39
CA TYR A 23 7.70 2.36 -5.99
C TYR A 23 6.53 1.52 -6.50
N HIS A 24 5.40 1.60 -5.81
CA HIS A 24 4.17 0.91 -6.15
C HIS A 24 3.36 1.72 -7.17
N ALA A 25 2.83 1.07 -8.20
CA ALA A 25 2.13 1.76 -9.30
C ALA A 25 0.97 2.64 -8.82
N GLU A 26 0.25 2.21 -7.78
CA GLU A 26 -0.92 2.93 -7.26
C GLU A 26 -0.65 3.64 -5.91
N LEU A 27 0.37 3.23 -5.17
CA LEU A 27 0.60 3.68 -3.79
C LEU A 27 1.86 4.55 -3.66
N GLY A 28 2.62 4.72 -4.75
CA GLY A 28 3.86 5.50 -4.74
C GLY A 28 4.97 4.84 -3.93
N TRP A 29 5.80 5.65 -3.27
CA TRP A 29 6.94 5.18 -2.49
C TRP A 29 6.49 4.49 -1.20
N LEU A 30 6.93 3.24 -1.03
CA LEU A 30 6.65 2.43 0.15
C LEU A 30 7.92 1.73 0.66
N TYR A 31 8.05 1.66 1.98
CA TYR A 31 9.00 0.75 2.62
C TYR A 31 8.26 -0.52 3.05
N PRO A 32 8.53 -1.69 2.42
CA PRO A 32 7.90 -2.95 2.78
C PRO A 32 8.60 -3.62 3.98
N SER A 33 7.81 -4.17 4.90
CA SER A 33 8.25 -5.00 6.02
C SER A 33 7.40 -6.27 6.06
N PRO A 34 7.82 -7.36 5.37
CA PRO A 34 7.09 -8.62 5.37
C PRO A 34 7.17 -9.31 6.74
N MET A 35 6.12 -10.06 7.08
CA MET A 35 5.99 -10.80 8.34
C MET A 35 6.05 -12.32 8.10
N PRO A 36 6.46 -13.13 9.11
CA PRO A 36 6.52 -14.58 8.98
C PRO A 36 5.17 -15.27 8.67
N ASP A 37 4.05 -14.62 9.01
CA ASP A 37 2.69 -15.10 8.74
C ASP A 37 2.22 -14.84 7.29
N GLY A 38 3.09 -14.26 6.45
CA GLY A 38 2.79 -13.91 5.07
C GLY A 38 2.12 -12.56 4.90
N SER A 39 1.86 -11.83 5.99
CA SER A 39 1.36 -10.46 5.93
C SER A 39 2.47 -9.44 5.64
N LEU A 40 2.07 -8.22 5.31
CA LEU A 40 2.95 -7.17 4.86
C LEU A 40 2.58 -5.84 5.50
N TRP A 41 3.54 -5.25 6.19
CA TRP A 41 3.51 -3.85 6.56
C TRP A 41 4.12 -2.99 5.45
N LEU A 42 3.49 -1.87 5.14
CA LEU A 42 3.90 -0.89 4.14
C LEU A 42 3.94 0.48 4.81
N TRP A 43 5.12 1.09 4.88
CA TRP A 43 5.28 2.45 5.39
C TRP A 43 5.33 3.47 4.25
N ASN A 44 4.76 4.65 4.46
CA ASN A 44 5.12 5.86 3.71
C ASN A 44 5.11 7.07 4.65
N GLU A 45 5.61 8.21 4.16
CA GLU A 45 5.68 9.45 4.94
C GLU A 45 4.30 10.03 5.28
N ALA A 46 3.33 9.93 4.36
CA ALA A 46 2.01 10.54 4.52
C ALA A 46 1.13 9.83 5.56
N ASP A 47 1.20 8.50 5.63
CA ASP A 47 0.25 7.66 6.36
C ASP A 47 0.89 6.72 7.39
N GLY A 48 2.21 6.66 7.46
CA GLY A 48 2.92 5.77 8.36
C GLY A 48 2.73 4.31 7.97
N TRP A 49 2.63 3.42 8.97
CA TRP A 49 2.50 1.98 8.77
C TRP A 49 1.08 1.56 8.40
N ARG A 50 0.95 0.76 7.33
CA ARG A 50 -0.27 0.09 6.90
C ARG A 50 -0.06 -1.40 6.73
N TRP A 51 -0.93 -2.21 7.29
CA TRP A 51 -0.89 -3.67 7.19
C TRP A 51 -1.86 -4.17 6.11
N THR A 52 -1.45 -5.19 5.38
CA THR A 52 -2.31 -5.94 4.45
C THR A 52 -1.72 -7.33 4.20
N GLN A 53 -2.45 -8.16 3.45
CA GLN A 53 -2.00 -9.47 3.02
C GLN A 53 -2.75 -9.92 1.76
N GLN A 54 -2.33 -11.06 1.19
CA GLN A 54 -3.10 -11.72 0.14
C GLN A 54 -4.52 -12.05 0.64
N GLY A 55 -5.53 -11.71 -0.17
CA GLY A 55 -6.95 -11.85 0.20
C GLY A 55 -7.52 -10.69 1.01
N VAL A 56 -6.68 -9.77 1.50
CA VAL A 56 -7.11 -8.53 2.18
C VAL A 56 -6.89 -7.31 1.29
N PHE A 57 -5.77 -7.23 0.57
CA PHE A 57 -5.55 -6.15 -0.39
C PHE A 57 -6.71 -6.08 -1.41
N PRO A 58 -7.28 -4.90 -1.73
CA PRO A 58 -6.77 -3.53 -1.49
C PRO A 58 -7.22 -2.86 -0.18
N TYR A 59 -7.72 -3.62 0.81
CA TYR A 59 -7.90 -3.12 2.17
C TYR A 59 -6.57 -3.05 2.91
N LEU A 60 -6.40 -1.99 3.69
CA LEU A 60 -5.21 -1.68 4.47
C LEU A 60 -5.63 -1.29 5.88
N PHE A 61 -5.02 -1.88 6.90
CA PHE A 61 -5.16 -1.42 8.28
C PHE A 61 -4.09 -0.37 8.57
N ARG A 62 -4.48 0.88 8.80
CA ARG A 62 -3.57 1.99 9.11
C ARG A 62 -3.34 2.07 10.61
N TRP A 63 -2.08 1.93 11.01
CA TRP A 63 -1.70 1.80 12.42
C TRP A 63 -1.92 3.08 13.22
N ARG A 64 -1.60 4.26 12.64
CA ARG A 64 -1.55 5.54 13.38
C ARG A 64 -2.88 5.90 14.08
N ASP A 65 -3.99 5.52 13.48
CA ASP A 65 -5.35 5.86 13.89
C ASP A 65 -6.26 4.62 13.99
N SER A 66 -5.67 3.41 13.89
CA SER A 66 -6.39 2.13 13.95
C SER A 66 -7.57 2.06 12.97
N ALA A 67 -7.41 2.61 11.78
CA ALA A 67 -8.47 2.70 10.77
C ALA A 67 -8.28 1.66 9.67
N TRP A 68 -9.38 1.06 9.22
CA TRP A 68 -9.41 0.36 7.94
C TRP A 68 -9.63 1.36 6.82
N ILE A 69 -8.75 1.32 5.82
CA ILE A 69 -8.86 2.12 4.60
C ILE A 69 -8.87 1.20 3.38
N TYR A 70 -9.64 1.55 2.36
CA TYR A 70 -9.67 0.86 1.09
C TYR A 70 -9.04 1.73 0.00
N LEU A 71 -8.04 1.20 -0.70
CA LEU A 71 -7.43 1.89 -1.84
C LEU A 71 -8.42 1.92 -3.01
N GLN A 72 -8.94 3.11 -3.32
CA GLN A 72 -9.87 3.32 -4.43
C GLN A 72 -9.15 3.50 -5.77
N GLY A 73 -7.91 4.02 -5.74
CA GLY A 73 -7.07 4.29 -6.89
C GLY A 73 -6.43 5.67 -6.83
N GLN A 74 -6.08 6.23 -7.99
CA GLN A 74 -5.46 7.55 -8.11
C GLN A 74 -6.28 8.47 -9.03
N VAL A 75 -6.44 9.72 -8.63
CA VAL A 75 -7.07 10.79 -9.43
C VAL A 75 -6.14 11.99 -9.45
N ASN A 76 -5.69 12.41 -10.64
CA ASN A 76 -4.76 13.53 -10.83
C ASN A 76 -3.50 13.47 -9.94
N GLY A 77 -2.95 12.26 -9.75
CA GLY A 77 -1.76 12.02 -8.92
C GLY A 77 -2.01 11.94 -7.41
N ARG A 78 -3.25 12.19 -6.94
CA ARG A 78 -3.64 11.96 -5.55
C ARG A 78 -4.17 10.55 -5.37
N ILE A 79 -3.65 9.84 -4.38
CA ILE A 79 -4.18 8.54 -3.96
C ILE A 79 -5.45 8.78 -3.17
N ILE A 80 -6.52 8.07 -3.50
CA ILE A 80 -7.81 8.17 -2.83
C ILE A 80 -8.05 6.90 -2.02
N TYR A 81 -8.37 7.09 -0.75
CA TYR A 81 -8.80 6.02 0.14
C TYR A 81 -10.23 6.25 0.59
N TYR A 82 -10.97 5.16 0.81
CA TYR A 82 -12.19 5.23 1.62
C TYR A 82 -11.87 4.79 3.05
N ASN A 83 -12.11 5.66 4.02
CA ASN A 83 -11.83 5.44 5.44
C ASN A 83 -13.08 4.96 6.16
N TYR A 84 -13.05 3.73 6.69
CA TYR A 84 -14.20 3.10 7.33
C TYR A 84 -14.52 3.64 8.73
N SER A 85 -13.54 4.26 9.40
CA SER A 85 -13.74 4.86 10.72
C SER A 85 -14.59 6.13 10.65
N ILE A 86 -14.34 6.97 9.63
CA ILE A 86 -15.06 8.24 9.43
C ILE A 86 -16.10 8.19 8.31
N LYS A 87 -16.17 7.10 7.54
CA LYS A 87 -17.09 6.89 6.41
C LYS A 87 -16.98 7.95 5.32
N LEU A 88 -15.76 8.37 5.00
CA LEU A 88 -15.45 9.40 4.01
C LEU A 88 -14.26 8.99 3.13
N TYR A 89 -14.20 9.62 1.96
CA TYR A 89 -13.02 9.56 1.11
C TYR A 89 -11.95 10.56 1.58
N GLU A 90 -10.69 10.15 1.55
CA GLU A 90 -9.51 10.96 1.89
C GLU A 90 -8.39 10.82 0.87
#